data_AF-A0A6J7SET1-F1
#
_entry.id   AF-A0A6J7SET1-F1
#
_cell.length_a   1.000
_cell.length_b   1.000
_cell.length_c   1.000
_cell.angle_alpha   90.00
_cell.angle_beta   90.00
_cell.angle_gamma   90.00
#
_symmetry.space_group_name_H-M   'P 1'
#
loop_
_entity.id
_entity.type
_entity.pdbx_description
1 polymer ?
#
loop_
_entity_poly.entity_id
_entity_poly.type
_entity_poly.pdbx_seq_one_letter_code
_entity_poly.pdbx_strand_id
1 'polypeptide(L)'
;MVKTLEKRGYTDFGDSIEVEHLTTPLDWEAQGMERGAPFASAHTFFQTGPFRPRNLAAGFENIVFAGSGTQPGVGVPMVLISGRLAAERILGKK
;
A
#
# COMPACT_ATOMS: atom_id res chain seq x y z
N MET A 1 -12.71 -14.00 -13.85
CA MET A 1 -12.12 -12.92 -14.67
C MET A 1 -12.15 -13.26 -16.15
N VAL A 2 -11.56 -14.39 -16.58
CA VAL A 2 -11.53 -14.88 -17.97
C VAL A 2 -12.90 -14.78 -18.67
N LYS A 3 -13.92 -15.48 -18.15
CA LYS A 3 -15.31 -15.43 -18.68
C LYS A 3 -15.90 -14.01 -18.79
N THR A 4 -15.50 -13.09 -17.90
CA THR A 4 -15.97 -11.69 -17.94
C THR A 4 -15.32 -10.93 -19.09
N LEU A 5 -14.03 -11.16 -19.35
CA LEU A 5 -13.30 -10.54 -20.45
C LEU A 5 -13.81 -11.05 -21.80
N GLU A 6 -14.06 -12.35 -21.94
CA GLU A 6 -14.66 -12.94 -23.15
C GLU A 6 -16.04 -12.35 -23.44
N LYS A 7 -16.91 -12.24 -22.41
CA LYS A 7 -18.20 -11.56 -22.53
C LYS A 7 -18.10 -10.08 -22.93
N ARG A 8 -16.93 -9.45 -22.76
CA ARG A 8 -16.65 -8.05 -23.14
C ARG A 8 -15.97 -7.94 -24.50
N GLY A 9 -15.86 -9.02 -25.25
CA GLY A 9 -15.33 -9.01 -26.62
C GLY A 9 -13.86 -9.38 -26.76
N TYR A 10 -13.19 -9.79 -25.68
CA TYR A 10 -11.86 -10.39 -25.76
C TYR A 10 -12.02 -11.87 -26.16
N THR A 11 -12.21 -12.12 -27.47
CA THR A 11 -12.41 -13.46 -28.04
C THR A 11 -11.18 -14.33 -27.80
N ASP A 12 -11.42 -15.62 -27.53
CA ASP A 12 -10.38 -16.64 -27.30
C ASP A 12 -9.39 -16.30 -26.17
N PHE A 13 -9.78 -15.39 -25.25
CA PHE A 13 -8.91 -14.91 -24.19
C PHE A 13 -8.44 -16.03 -23.27
N GLY A 14 -9.35 -16.93 -22.85
CA GLY A 14 -8.97 -18.09 -22.04
C GLY A 14 -8.04 -19.06 -22.78
N ASP A 15 -8.35 -19.33 -24.04
CA ASP A 15 -7.59 -20.29 -24.87
C ASP A 15 -6.18 -19.77 -25.23
N SER A 16 -5.97 -18.45 -25.17
CA SER A 16 -4.68 -17.81 -25.45
C SER A 16 -3.75 -17.68 -24.23
N ILE A 17 -4.15 -18.17 -23.06
CA ILE A 17 -3.32 -18.08 -21.84
C ILE A 17 -2.21 -19.14 -21.88
N GLU A 18 -0.96 -18.70 -21.99
CA GLU A 18 0.22 -19.59 -21.91
C GLU A 18 0.73 -19.77 -20.47
N VAL A 19 0.56 -18.74 -19.64
CA VAL A 19 1.04 -18.70 -18.24
C VAL A 19 0.01 -17.98 -17.39
N GLU A 20 -0.30 -18.57 -16.24
CA GLU A 20 -1.14 -17.94 -15.21
C GLU A 20 -0.37 -17.84 -13.89
N HIS A 21 -0.41 -16.68 -13.26
CA HIS A 21 0.06 -16.46 -11.90
C HIS A 21 -1.03 -15.76 -11.10
N LEU A 22 -1.39 -16.34 -9.96
CA LEU A 22 -2.39 -15.79 -9.06
C LEU A 22 -1.69 -15.35 -7.77
N THR A 23 -1.88 -14.09 -7.41
CA THR A 23 -1.52 -13.58 -6.09
C THR A 23 -2.79 -13.23 -5.33
N THR A 24 -2.90 -13.75 -4.12
CA THR A 24 -4.05 -13.61 -3.22
C THR A 24 -3.67 -12.78 -1.99
N PRO A 25 -4.65 -12.34 -1.19
CA PRO A 25 -4.35 -11.72 0.10
C PRO A 25 -3.49 -12.58 1.03
N LEU A 26 -3.62 -13.92 0.96
CA LEU A 26 -2.80 -14.83 1.77
C LEU A 26 -1.32 -14.79 1.35
N ASP A 27 -1.04 -14.62 0.06
CA ASP A 27 0.34 -14.48 -0.44
C ASP A 27 0.97 -13.16 0.01
N TRP A 28 0.18 -12.09 0.12
CA TRP A 28 0.63 -10.82 0.67
C TRP A 28 0.84 -10.88 2.18
N GLU A 29 -0.03 -11.58 2.90
CA GLU A 29 0.14 -11.81 4.34
C GLU A 29 1.41 -12.63 4.63
N ALA A 30 1.68 -13.67 3.84
CA ALA A 30 2.92 -14.44 3.90
C ALA A 30 4.18 -13.60 3.63
N GLN A 31 4.04 -12.49 2.90
CA GLN A 31 5.11 -11.51 2.66
C GLN A 31 5.20 -10.41 3.75
N GLY A 32 4.44 -10.53 4.82
CA GLY A 32 4.45 -9.60 5.95
C GLY A 32 3.55 -8.37 5.76
N MET A 33 2.66 -8.37 4.75
CA MET A 33 1.66 -7.33 4.61
C MET A 33 0.47 -7.67 5.52
N GLU A 34 0.30 -6.88 6.59
CA GLU A 34 -0.77 -7.08 7.57
C GLU A 34 -2.14 -7.30 6.90
N ARG A 35 -2.81 -8.40 7.25
CA ARG A 35 -4.11 -8.83 6.69
C ARG A 35 -4.14 -8.96 5.16
N GLY A 36 -2.99 -9.18 4.54
CA GLY A 36 -2.86 -9.27 3.09
C GLY A 36 -3.15 -7.94 2.37
N ALA A 37 -2.99 -6.80 3.04
CA ALA A 37 -3.30 -5.48 2.49
C ALA A 37 -2.05 -4.83 1.85
N PRO A 38 -1.86 -4.92 0.52
CA PRO A 38 -0.70 -4.34 -0.16
C PRO A 38 -0.70 -2.80 -0.14
N PHE A 39 -1.82 -2.21 0.23
CA PHE A 39 -2.03 -0.77 0.26
C PHE A 39 -2.24 -0.20 1.68
N ALA A 40 -1.83 -0.95 2.71
CA ALA A 40 -1.99 -0.56 4.11
C ALA A 40 -3.45 -0.20 4.46
N SER A 41 -3.66 0.81 5.31
CA SER A 41 -5.00 1.22 5.76
C SER A 41 -5.90 1.67 4.60
N ALA A 42 -7.17 1.27 4.64
CA ALA A 42 -8.17 1.56 3.63
C ALA A 42 -8.54 3.05 3.58
N HIS A 43 -9.22 3.44 2.49
CA HIS A 43 -9.69 4.81 2.29
C HIS A 43 -11.04 5.10 2.97
N THR A 44 -11.19 4.65 4.21
CA THR A 44 -12.37 4.98 5.03
C THR A 44 -12.13 6.26 5.83
N PHE A 45 -13.19 6.93 6.26
CA PHE A 45 -13.10 8.18 7.02
C PHE A 45 -12.17 8.05 8.24
N PHE A 46 -12.28 6.95 8.99
CA PHE A 46 -11.49 6.70 10.20
C PHE A 46 -10.06 6.21 9.96
N GLN A 47 -9.67 5.91 8.72
CA GLN A 47 -8.33 5.40 8.38
C GLN A 47 -7.53 6.35 7.48
N THR A 48 -8.07 7.54 7.23
CA THR A 48 -7.49 8.54 6.33
C THR A 48 -7.27 9.87 7.02
N GLY A 49 -6.53 10.76 6.35
CA GLY A 49 -6.28 12.13 6.81
C GLY A 49 -5.76 12.19 8.25
N PRO A 50 -6.44 12.94 9.15
CA PRO A 50 -5.97 13.13 10.52
C PRO A 50 -6.03 11.85 11.38
N PHE A 51 -6.84 10.86 10.99
CA PHE A 51 -6.98 9.60 11.73
C PHE A 51 -5.97 8.52 11.27
N ARG A 52 -5.23 8.76 10.18
CA ARG A 52 -4.15 7.86 9.77
C ARG A 52 -3.04 7.88 10.83
N PRO A 53 -2.41 6.72 11.14
CA PRO A 53 -1.29 6.68 12.07
C PRO A 53 -0.22 7.74 11.76
N ARG A 54 0.24 8.43 12.81
CA ARG A 54 1.28 9.45 12.72
C ARG A 54 2.62 8.80 12.41
N ASN A 55 3.54 9.58 11.86
CA ASN A 55 4.89 9.11 11.54
C ASN A 55 5.87 9.20 12.71
N LEU A 56 5.51 9.84 13.82
CA LEU A 56 6.29 9.76 15.06
C LEU A 56 5.72 8.66 15.94
N ALA A 57 6.59 7.79 16.46
CA ALA A 57 6.19 6.75 17.38
C ALA A 57 5.70 7.36 18.70
N ALA A 58 4.54 6.92 19.18
CA ALA A 58 3.99 7.41 20.44
C ALA A 58 4.95 7.08 21.60
N GLY A 59 5.28 8.09 22.41
CA GLY A 59 6.19 7.93 23.55
C GLY A 59 7.69 8.00 23.21
N PHE A 60 8.06 8.24 21.95
CA PHE A 60 9.46 8.37 21.54
C PHE A 60 9.69 9.69 20.80
N GLU A 61 10.82 10.34 21.09
CA GLU A 61 11.20 11.59 20.42
C GLU A 61 12.11 11.36 19.20
N ASN A 62 12.67 10.15 19.05
CA ASN A 62 13.71 9.84 18.09
C ASN A 62 13.38 8.64 17.16
N ILE A 63 12.12 8.20 17.12
CA ILE A 63 11.66 7.12 16.23
C ILE A 63 10.63 7.67 15.24
N VAL A 64 10.94 7.54 13.96
CA VAL A 64 10.10 8.02 12.85
C VAL A 64 9.78 6.86 11.90
N PHE A 65 8.49 6.61 11.67
CA PHE A 65 8.00 5.69 10.65
C PHE A 65 7.98 6.35 9.28
N ALA A 66 8.32 5.59 8.25
CA ALA A 66 8.21 5.99 6.85
C ALA A 66 7.50 4.90 6.06
N GLY A 67 6.75 5.31 5.03
CA GLY A 67 6.10 4.38 4.10
C GLY A 67 4.58 4.52 4.08
N SER A 68 3.92 3.49 3.54
CA SER A 68 2.48 3.53 3.26
C SER A 68 1.62 3.40 4.51
N GLY A 69 2.10 2.80 5.60
CA GLY A 69 1.33 2.59 6.83
C GLY A 69 1.10 3.83 7.68
N THR A 70 1.74 4.95 7.34
CA THR A 70 1.70 6.19 8.13
C THR A 70 1.34 7.39 7.25
N GLN A 71 1.27 8.57 7.85
CA GLN A 71 1.11 9.82 7.13
C GLN A 71 2.27 10.02 6.14
N PRO A 72 1.97 10.43 4.89
CA PRO A 72 0.71 11.03 4.46
C PRO A 72 -0.29 10.05 3.82
N GLY A 73 0.09 8.83 3.44
CA GLY A 73 -0.81 7.95 2.70
C GLY A 73 -0.15 6.77 2.01
N VAL A 74 -0.98 6.01 1.29
CA VAL A 74 -0.55 4.94 0.38
C VAL A 74 -0.35 5.44 -1.05
N GLY A 75 0.42 4.70 -1.84
CA GLY A 75 0.73 4.98 -3.24
C GLY A 75 2.17 5.47 -3.40
N VAL A 76 2.77 5.22 -4.57
CA VAL A 76 4.18 5.56 -4.82
C VAL A 76 4.50 7.03 -4.48
N PRO A 77 3.71 8.04 -4.90
CA PRO A 77 3.99 9.43 -4.52
C PRO A 77 3.96 9.66 -3.02
N MET A 78 2.99 9.07 -2.32
CA MET A 78 2.77 9.28 -0.89
C MET A 78 3.86 8.61 -0.04
N VAL A 79 4.34 7.43 -0.45
CA VAL A 79 5.46 6.72 0.19
C VAL A 79 6.76 7.53 0.06
N LEU A 80 7.03 8.10 -1.11
CA LEU A 80 8.21 8.95 -1.31
C LEU A 80 8.15 10.21 -0.45
N ILE A 81 6.99 10.87 -0.38
CA ILE A 81 6.80 12.03 0.51
C ILE A 81 6.96 11.62 1.98
N SER A 82 6.42 10.47 2.39
CA SER A 82 6.60 9.92 3.75
C SER A 82 8.09 9.77 4.09
N GLY A 83 8.88 9.19 3.19
CA GLY A 83 10.32 9.02 3.36
C GLY A 83 11.05 10.36 3.49
N ARG A 84 10.75 11.34 2.64
CA ARG A 84 11.31 12.71 2.77
C ARG A 84 10.98 13.33 4.13
N LEU A 85 9.71 13.28 4.53
CA LEU A 85 9.23 13.84 5.80
C LEU A 85 9.85 13.14 7.02
N ALA A 86 10.22 11.86 6.90
CA ALA A 86 10.94 11.14 7.93
C ALA A 86 12.41 11.58 8.00
N ALA A 87 13.07 11.71 6.85
CA ALA A 87 14.45 12.21 6.77
C ALA A 87 14.59 13.64 7.34
N GLU A 88 13.67 14.54 7.00
CA GLU A 88 13.65 15.92 7.52
C GLU A 88 13.45 15.98 9.04
N ARG A 89 12.75 15.01 9.64
CA ARG A 89 12.60 14.92 11.11
C ARG A 89 13.90 14.52 11.80
N ILE A 90 14.69 13.66 11.15
CA ILE A 90 15.95 13.14 11.71
C ILE A 90 17.08 14.14 11.49
N LEU A 91 17.18 14.72 10.29
CA LEU A 91 18.31 15.56 9.88
C LEU A 91 18.04 17.07 10.08
N GLY A 92 16.80 17.44 10.39
CA GLY A 92 16.33 18.82 10.28
C GLY A 92 15.89 19.17 8.85
N LYS A 93 15.13 20.28 8.73
CA LYS A 93 14.77 20.82 7.42
C LYS A 93 16.01 21.45 6.78
N LYS A 94 16.19 21.22 5.47
CA LYS A 94 17.10 22.03 4.66
C LYS A 94 16.59 23.47 4.55
#